data_AF-A0A2K9NU98-F1
#
_entry.id   AF-A0A2K9NU98-F1
#
_cell.length_a   1.000
_cell.length_b   1.000
_cell.length_c   1.000
_cell.angle_alpha   90.00
_cell.angle_beta   90.00
_cell.angle_gamma   90.00
#
_symmetry.space_group_name_H-M   'P 1'
#
loop_
_entity.id
_entity.type
_entity.pdbx_description
1 polymer ?
#
loop_
_entity_poly.entity_id
_entity_poly.type
_entity_poly.pdbx_seq_one_letter_code
_entity_poly.pdbx_strand_id
1 'polypeptide(L)'
;MGRVVRFSEFDEYLFNLKQNGTKVEGTILDANVIITLSYSPKKFHTRTYEFIKNKIQKNEIALYSTVNTTQEYLEFYRRLLLTEGLRTAIHPSSELDLPNKKKQAIRAQSSILHNRELHQGAEPIFNDREIKKIREIFLNSGNAGMELWKALCSVYLRKPLEVEYKALEKLKITYLSMYNDGQKAIFDKKITWENAIEICSDIGAGFSDSMILNALQCTTLPFAISLDSDLAYSVMANSALKDVLMPDELIQRL
;
A
#
# COMPACT_ATOMS: atom_id res chain seq x y z
N MET A 1 -6.07 -23.34 3.83
CA MET A 1 -6.34 -22.90 5.22
C MET A 1 -6.62 -21.41 5.19
N GLY A 2 -7.89 -21.00 5.08
CA GLY A 2 -8.30 -19.60 4.99
C GLY A 2 -8.80 -19.06 6.32
N ARG A 3 -7.90 -18.82 7.28
CA ARG A 3 -8.28 -18.25 8.58
C ARG A 3 -7.89 -16.78 8.67
N VAL A 4 -8.70 -16.02 9.41
CA VAL A 4 -8.32 -14.69 9.89
C VAL A 4 -7.79 -14.84 11.31
N VAL A 5 -6.53 -14.49 11.51
CA VAL A 5 -5.82 -14.65 12.79
C VAL A 5 -5.59 -13.28 13.41
N ARG A 6 -5.93 -13.13 14.69
CA ARG A 6 -5.73 -11.86 15.40
C ARG A 6 -4.27 -11.64 15.74
N PHE A 7 -3.84 -10.39 15.81
CA PHE A 7 -2.50 -10.04 16.31
C PHE A 7 -2.24 -10.57 17.72
N SER A 8 -3.24 -10.61 18.61
CA SER A 8 -3.09 -11.19 19.95
C SER A 8 -2.88 -12.72 19.94
N GLU A 9 -3.37 -13.41 18.92
CA GLU A 9 -3.31 -14.88 18.79
C GLU A 9 -2.04 -15.34 18.05
N PHE A 10 -1.22 -14.41 17.57
CA PHE A 10 -0.08 -14.72 16.70
C PHE A 10 0.94 -15.67 17.33
N ASP A 11 1.23 -15.55 18.63
CA ASP A 11 2.24 -16.41 19.27
C ASP A 11 1.80 -17.88 19.27
N GLU A 12 0.53 -18.15 19.61
CA GLU A 12 -0.05 -19.48 19.60
C GLU A 12 -0.16 -20.01 18.16
N TYR A 13 -0.61 -19.16 17.24
CA TYR A 13 -0.67 -19.48 15.82
C TYR A 13 0.71 -19.88 15.25
N LEU A 14 1.75 -19.08 15.53
CA LEU A 14 3.12 -19.36 15.09
C LEU A 14 3.67 -20.64 15.71
N PHE A 15 3.40 -20.88 17.00
CA PHE A 15 3.77 -22.12 17.67
C PHE A 15 3.15 -23.33 16.97
N ASN A 16 1.85 -23.28 16.69
CA ASN A 16 1.12 -24.36 16.02
C ASN A 16 1.63 -24.63 14.60
N LEU A 17 1.94 -23.59 13.82
CA LEU A 17 2.58 -23.76 12.50
C LEU A 17 3.91 -24.52 12.61
N LYS A 18 4.78 -24.12 13.54
CA LYS A 18 6.09 -24.76 13.74
C LYS A 18 5.98 -26.20 14.23
N GLN A 19 5.05 -26.49 15.16
CA GLN A 19 4.79 -27.86 15.62
C GLN A 19 4.34 -28.78 14.48
N ASN A 20 3.56 -28.25 13.53
CA ASN A 20 3.12 -28.96 12.35
C ASN A 20 4.19 -29.05 11.25
N GLY A 21 5.44 -28.68 11.54
CA GLY A 21 6.54 -28.71 10.58
C GLY A 21 6.48 -27.63 9.50
N THR A 22 5.60 -26.63 9.62
CA THR A 22 5.53 -25.52 8.67
C THR A 22 6.71 -24.57 8.89
N LYS A 23 7.50 -24.37 7.85
CA LYS A 23 8.60 -23.40 7.86
C LYS A 23 8.04 -21.99 7.68
N VAL A 24 8.30 -21.09 8.63
CA VAL A 24 7.78 -19.72 8.62
C VAL A 24 8.94 -18.74 8.39
N GLU A 25 9.36 -18.61 7.13
CA GLU A 25 10.52 -17.77 6.76
C GLU A 25 10.15 -16.35 6.38
N GLY A 26 8.86 -16.10 6.10
CA GLY A 26 8.42 -14.79 5.69
C GLY A 26 6.91 -14.66 5.56
N THR A 27 6.48 -13.46 5.21
CA THR A 27 5.08 -13.09 5.01
C THR A 27 4.95 -12.00 3.97
N ILE A 28 3.80 -11.95 3.29
CA ILE A 28 3.45 -10.88 2.36
C ILE A 28 2.70 -9.78 3.12
N LEU A 29 3.11 -8.54 2.92
CA LEU A 29 2.43 -7.36 3.44
C LEU A 29 1.50 -6.79 2.38
N ASP A 30 0.26 -6.56 2.78
CA ASP A 30 -0.68 -5.71 2.07
C ASP A 30 -0.19 -4.24 2.03
N ALA A 31 -0.59 -3.48 1.01
CA ALA A 31 -0.20 -2.09 0.82
C ALA A 31 -0.62 -1.21 2.01
N ASN A 32 -1.82 -1.43 2.57
CA ASN A 32 -2.29 -0.65 3.71
C ASN A 32 -1.43 -0.85 4.97
N VAL A 33 -0.80 -2.02 5.14
CA VAL A 33 0.15 -2.29 6.22
C VAL A 33 1.42 -1.48 5.99
N ILE A 34 1.96 -1.53 4.77
CA ILE A 34 3.17 -0.80 4.40
C ILE A 34 2.96 0.72 4.57
N ILE A 35 1.85 1.26 4.06
CA ILE A 35 1.48 2.66 4.22
C ILE A 35 1.30 3.02 5.70
N THR A 36 0.66 2.15 6.48
CA THR A 36 0.47 2.38 7.92
C THR A 36 1.79 2.37 8.68
N LEU A 37 2.78 1.58 8.26
CA LEU A 37 4.12 1.59 8.84
C LEU A 37 4.91 2.86 8.51
N SER A 38 4.70 3.45 7.34
CA SER A 38 5.47 4.60 6.85
C SER A 38 4.81 5.95 7.08
N TYR A 39 3.49 6.00 7.25
CA TYR A 39 2.70 7.21 7.42
C TYR A 39 2.03 7.23 8.81
N SER A 40 2.67 7.89 9.77
CA SER A 40 2.27 7.90 11.20
C SER A 40 0.86 8.42 11.51
N PRO A 41 0.21 9.28 10.70
CA PRO A 41 -1.16 9.69 10.96
C PRO A 41 -2.21 8.58 10.84
N LYS A 42 -1.87 7.40 10.28
CA LYS A 42 -2.82 6.29 10.13
C LYS A 42 -3.27 5.74 11.49
N LYS A 43 -4.57 5.40 11.58
CA LYS A 43 -5.29 4.95 12.78
C LYS A 43 -4.76 3.67 13.46
N PHE A 44 -3.79 2.96 12.87
CA PHE A 44 -3.17 1.77 13.47
C PHE A 44 -1.64 1.79 13.45
N HIS A 45 -1.02 2.95 13.19
CA HIS A 45 0.44 3.06 13.03
C HIS A 45 1.22 2.38 14.17
N THR A 46 0.99 2.79 15.42
CA THR A 46 1.70 2.24 16.58
C THR A 46 1.48 0.75 16.74
N ARG A 47 0.23 0.29 16.64
CA ARG A 47 -0.15 -1.11 16.83
C ARG A 47 0.50 -2.01 15.77
N THR A 48 0.44 -1.60 14.50
CA THR A 48 1.06 -2.33 13.38
C THR A 48 2.58 -2.31 13.49
N TYR A 49 3.18 -1.16 13.84
CA TYR A 49 4.62 -1.04 14.04
C TYR A 49 5.13 -1.97 15.16
N GLU A 50 4.46 -1.98 16.31
CA GLU A 50 4.80 -2.85 17.43
C GLU A 50 4.64 -4.32 17.08
N PHE A 51 3.57 -4.68 16.37
CA PHE A 51 3.36 -6.06 15.91
C PHE A 51 4.49 -6.51 14.97
N ILE A 52 4.78 -5.72 13.93
CA ILE A 52 5.85 -6.04 12.97
C ILE A 52 7.20 -6.15 13.67
N LYS A 53 7.55 -5.20 14.55
CA LYS A 53 8.83 -5.19 15.25
C LYS A 53 8.96 -6.31 16.29
N ASN A 54 7.97 -6.45 17.16
CA ASN A 54 8.07 -7.29 18.35
C ASN A 54 7.62 -8.73 18.11
N LYS A 55 6.82 -8.99 17.06
CA LYS A 55 6.31 -10.32 16.73
C LYS A 55 6.93 -10.87 15.45
N ILE A 56 6.90 -10.11 14.35
CA ILE A 56 7.36 -10.63 13.05
C ILE A 56 8.89 -10.61 12.97
N GLN A 57 9.51 -9.43 13.09
CA GLN A 57 10.97 -9.27 12.97
C GLN A 57 11.73 -9.96 14.12
N LYS A 58 11.18 -9.97 15.34
CA LYS A 58 11.77 -10.70 16.48
C LYS A 58 11.85 -12.22 16.25
N ASN A 59 10.92 -12.76 15.47
CA ASN A 59 10.91 -14.18 15.08
C ASN A 59 11.66 -14.43 13.75
N GLU A 60 12.42 -13.45 13.25
CA GLU A 60 13.21 -13.53 12.01
C GLU A 60 12.37 -13.84 10.76
N ILE A 61 11.09 -13.47 10.78
CA ILE A 61 10.18 -13.64 9.65
C ILE A 61 10.41 -12.48 8.68
N ALA A 62 10.82 -12.79 7.45
CA ALA A 62 11.06 -11.79 6.40
C ALA A 62 9.76 -11.11 5.95
N LEU A 63 9.85 -9.83 5.59
CA LEU A 63 8.73 -9.03 5.12
C LEU A 63 8.81 -8.86 3.62
N TYR A 64 7.74 -9.20 2.91
CA TYR A 64 7.69 -9.12 1.46
C TYR A 64 6.60 -8.19 0.96
N SER A 65 6.90 -7.41 -0.07
CA SER A 65 5.89 -6.72 -0.89
C SER A 65 5.76 -7.38 -2.26
N THR A 66 4.59 -7.33 -2.87
CA THR A 66 4.36 -7.80 -4.25
C THR A 66 4.43 -6.62 -5.22
N VAL A 67 4.28 -6.88 -6.52
CA VAL A 67 4.12 -5.83 -7.54
C VAL A 67 2.98 -4.90 -7.16
N ASN A 68 1.80 -5.47 -6.89
CA ASN A 68 0.58 -4.74 -6.57
C ASN A 68 0.75 -3.92 -5.30
N THR A 69 1.28 -4.52 -4.22
CA THR A 69 1.40 -3.78 -2.95
C THR A 69 2.44 -2.68 -3.02
N THR A 70 3.52 -2.90 -3.78
CA THR A 70 4.52 -1.86 -4.07
C THR A 70 3.93 -0.73 -4.91
N GLN A 71 3.16 -1.06 -5.95
CA GLN A 71 2.50 -0.08 -6.81
C GLN A 71 1.54 0.80 -6.01
N GLU A 72 0.68 0.20 -5.18
CA GLU A 72 -0.28 0.94 -4.36
C GLU A 72 0.39 1.83 -3.32
N TYR A 73 1.44 1.34 -2.67
CA TYR A 73 2.27 2.13 -1.77
C TYR A 73 2.84 3.38 -2.48
N LEU A 74 3.48 3.20 -3.65
CA LEU A 74 4.03 4.30 -4.41
C LEU A 74 2.95 5.24 -4.94
N GLU A 75 1.78 4.73 -5.27
CA GLU A 75 0.63 5.52 -5.73
C GLU A 75 0.04 6.37 -4.59
N PHE A 76 -0.01 5.85 -3.36
CA PHE A 76 -0.35 6.65 -2.18
C PHE A 76 0.64 7.80 -2.00
N TYR A 77 1.94 7.52 -2.01
CA TYR A 77 2.96 8.56 -1.85
C TYR A 77 3.00 9.53 -3.02
N ARG A 78 2.76 9.08 -4.25
CA ARG A 78 2.60 9.98 -5.41
C ARG A 78 1.52 11.01 -5.16
N ARG A 79 0.36 10.59 -4.62
CA ARG A 79 -0.76 11.49 -4.30
C ARG A 79 -0.42 12.42 -3.14
N LEU A 80 0.19 11.90 -2.07
CA LEU A 80 0.62 12.68 -0.91
C LEU A 80 1.60 13.78 -1.34
N LEU A 81 2.71 13.39 -1.98
CA LEU A 81 3.78 14.30 -2.43
C LEU A 81 3.26 15.33 -3.44
N LEU A 82 2.39 14.94 -4.37
CA LEU A 82 1.77 15.92 -5.27
C LEU A 82 0.83 16.87 -4.53
N THR A 83 0.10 16.42 -3.52
CA THR A 83 -0.77 17.29 -2.73
C THR A 83 0.05 18.35 -2.00
N GLU A 84 1.09 17.94 -1.30
CA GLU A 84 2.01 18.82 -0.57
C GLU A 84 2.76 19.76 -1.53
N GLY A 85 3.29 19.22 -2.62
CA GLY A 85 4.02 19.97 -3.64
C GLY A 85 3.14 21.01 -4.33
N LEU A 86 1.91 20.68 -4.70
CA LEU A 86 0.97 21.61 -5.32
C LEU A 86 0.56 22.73 -4.36
N ARG A 87 0.27 22.41 -3.10
CA ARG A 87 -0.06 23.42 -2.07
C ARG A 87 1.13 24.32 -1.77
N THR A 88 2.35 23.77 -1.75
CA THR A 88 3.58 24.55 -1.62
C THR A 88 3.80 25.45 -2.83
N ALA A 89 3.56 24.96 -4.04
CA ALA A 89 3.82 25.70 -5.28
C ALA A 89 2.97 26.96 -5.47
N ILE A 90 1.88 27.11 -4.71
CA ILE A 90 1.04 28.32 -4.71
C ILE A 90 1.40 29.31 -3.59
N HIS A 91 2.31 28.93 -2.70
CA HIS A 91 2.80 29.79 -1.63
C HIS A 91 3.80 30.82 -2.18
N PRO A 92 3.87 32.05 -1.65
CA PRO A 92 4.83 33.07 -2.10
C PRO A 92 6.30 32.66 -1.99
N SER A 93 6.63 31.68 -1.13
CA SER A 93 7.98 31.16 -0.96
C SER A 93 8.33 29.99 -1.91
N SER A 94 7.45 29.66 -2.84
CA SER A 94 7.68 28.60 -3.83
C SER A 94 8.85 28.95 -4.75
N GLU A 95 9.71 27.97 -5.03
CA GLU A 95 10.76 28.08 -6.06
C GLU A 95 10.18 28.14 -7.48
N LEU A 96 8.92 27.73 -7.65
CA LEU A 96 8.19 27.78 -8.92
C LEU A 96 7.24 28.99 -8.93
N ASP A 97 7.41 29.88 -9.89
CA ASP A 97 6.42 30.93 -10.16
C ASP A 97 5.30 30.41 -11.07
N LEU A 98 4.16 30.10 -10.45
CA LEU A 98 2.98 29.65 -11.17
C LEU A 98 2.10 30.82 -11.63
N PRO A 99 1.59 30.81 -12.87
CA PRO A 99 0.58 31.77 -13.31
C PRO A 99 -0.69 31.71 -12.45
N ASN A 100 -1.39 32.84 -12.31
CA ASN A 100 -2.59 32.95 -11.47
C ASN A 100 -3.67 31.90 -11.78
N LYS A 101 -3.88 31.58 -13.06
CA LYS A 101 -4.84 30.53 -13.48
C LYS A 101 -4.48 29.15 -12.90
N LYS A 102 -3.19 28.83 -12.80
CA LYS A 102 -2.71 27.56 -12.20
C LYS A 102 -2.85 27.59 -10.69
N LYS A 103 -2.49 28.72 -10.06
CA LYS A 103 -2.66 28.94 -8.61
C LYS A 103 -4.14 28.78 -8.22
N GLN A 104 -5.07 29.35 -9.00
CA GLN A 104 -6.51 29.21 -8.78
C GLN A 104 -7.00 27.76 -8.92
N ALA A 105 -6.52 27.01 -9.90
CA ALA A 105 -6.88 25.60 -10.08
C ALA A 105 -6.54 24.75 -8.84
N ILE A 106 -5.33 24.95 -8.31
CA ILE A 106 -4.85 24.26 -7.12
C ILE A 106 -5.67 24.68 -5.90
N ARG A 107 -5.93 25.98 -5.72
CA ARG A 107 -6.78 26.49 -4.62
C ARG A 107 -8.19 25.90 -4.66
N ALA A 108 -8.80 25.82 -5.84
CA ALA A 108 -10.13 25.25 -5.99
C ALA A 108 -10.20 23.78 -5.54
N GLN A 109 -9.23 22.95 -5.92
CA GLN A 109 -9.20 21.57 -5.43
C GLN A 109 -8.82 21.49 -3.94
N SER A 110 -7.94 22.39 -3.46
CA SER A 110 -7.58 22.46 -2.03
C SER A 110 -8.80 22.77 -1.15
N SER A 111 -9.70 23.65 -1.59
CA SER A 111 -10.95 23.93 -0.88
C SER A 111 -11.89 22.72 -0.85
N ILE A 112 -11.98 21.96 -1.94
CA ILE A 112 -12.78 20.73 -1.98
C ILE A 112 -12.22 19.69 -1.01
N LEU A 113 -10.90 19.52 -1.01
CA LEU A 113 -10.21 18.62 -0.07
C LEU A 113 -10.49 19.05 1.38
N HIS A 114 -10.34 20.33 1.70
CA HIS A 114 -10.60 20.85 3.04
C HIS A 114 -12.04 20.57 3.53
N ASN A 115 -13.04 20.72 2.65
CA ASN A 115 -14.41 20.36 2.99
C ASN A 115 -14.58 18.85 3.27
N ARG A 116 -13.88 17.99 2.51
CA ARG A 116 -13.87 16.54 2.77
C ARG A 116 -13.18 16.19 4.08
N GLU A 117 -12.08 16.86 4.42
CA GLU A 117 -11.41 16.70 5.71
C GLU A 117 -12.36 17.01 6.87
N LEU A 118 -13.02 18.18 6.83
CA LEU A 118 -13.90 18.66 7.90
C LEU A 118 -15.18 17.83 8.07
N HIS A 119 -15.80 17.40 6.96
CA HIS A 119 -17.13 16.80 7.00
C HIS A 119 -17.15 15.29 6.85
N GLN A 120 -16.09 14.68 6.31
CA GLN A 120 -16.04 13.26 5.99
C GLN A 120 -14.86 12.55 6.66
N GLY A 121 -14.03 13.27 7.44
CA GLY A 121 -12.84 12.71 8.06
C GLY A 121 -11.82 12.18 7.04
N ALA A 122 -11.84 12.70 5.82
CA ALA A 122 -10.92 12.29 4.77
C ALA A 122 -9.48 12.70 5.10
N GLU A 123 -8.51 11.89 4.68
CA GLU A 123 -7.11 12.26 4.76
C GLU A 123 -6.84 13.54 3.95
N PRO A 124 -5.90 14.40 4.38
CA PRO A 124 -5.57 15.66 3.72
C PRO A 124 -4.75 15.46 2.44
N ILE A 125 -5.19 14.53 1.59
CA ILE A 125 -4.52 14.06 0.38
C ILE A 125 -5.51 14.13 -0.78
N PHE A 126 -5.08 14.71 -1.90
CA PHE A 126 -5.90 14.70 -3.11
C PHE A 126 -6.15 13.27 -3.60
N ASN A 127 -7.37 13.01 -4.04
CA ASN A 127 -7.63 11.84 -4.85
C ASN A 127 -7.06 12.03 -6.27
N ASP A 128 -6.94 10.93 -7.01
CA ASP A 128 -6.35 10.98 -8.35
C ASP A 128 -7.17 11.84 -9.33
N ARG A 129 -8.49 11.93 -9.14
CA ARG A 129 -9.36 12.80 -9.94
C ARG A 129 -9.04 14.28 -9.75
N GLU A 130 -8.78 14.72 -8.53
CA GLU A 130 -8.41 16.10 -8.19
C GLU A 130 -7.05 16.45 -8.82
N ILE A 131 -6.05 15.55 -8.71
CA ILE A 131 -4.73 15.72 -9.34
C ILE A 131 -4.87 15.79 -10.87
N LYS A 132 -5.67 14.91 -11.47
CA LYS A 132 -5.92 14.91 -12.92
C LYS A 132 -6.52 16.23 -13.41
N LYS A 133 -7.52 16.77 -12.71
CA LYS A 133 -8.11 18.08 -13.03
C LYS A 133 -7.09 19.22 -13.00
N ILE A 134 -6.21 19.23 -11.99
CA ILE A 134 -5.14 20.23 -11.92
C ILE A 134 -4.19 20.04 -13.10
N ARG A 135 -3.72 18.81 -13.34
CA ARG A 135 -2.80 18.46 -14.43
C ARG A 135 -3.36 18.87 -15.80
N GLU A 136 -4.62 18.58 -16.08
CA GLU A 136 -5.29 18.97 -17.34
C GLU A 136 -5.19 20.48 -17.59
N ILE A 137 -5.36 21.30 -16.56
CA ILE A 137 -5.23 22.75 -16.70
C ILE A 137 -3.81 23.12 -17.14
N PHE A 138 -2.75 22.50 -16.61
CA PHE A 138 -1.38 22.70 -17.06
C PHE A 138 -1.19 22.27 -18.51
N LEU A 139 -1.57 21.03 -18.85
CA LEU A 139 -1.33 20.44 -20.16
C LEU A 139 -2.11 21.15 -21.29
N ASN A 140 -3.29 21.69 -21.00
CA ASN A 140 -4.10 22.42 -21.97
C ASN A 140 -3.62 23.87 -22.23
N SER A 141 -2.43 24.25 -21.74
CA SER A 141 -1.84 25.60 -21.97
C SER A 141 -0.64 25.58 -22.91
N GLY A 142 -0.56 24.57 -23.79
CA GLY A 142 0.53 24.40 -24.75
C GLY A 142 1.85 24.03 -24.07
N ASN A 143 2.95 24.14 -24.83
CA ASN A 143 4.28 23.66 -24.42
C ASN A 143 4.74 24.27 -23.09
N ALA A 144 4.52 25.57 -22.86
CA ALA A 144 4.90 26.23 -21.61
C ALA A 144 4.21 25.60 -20.38
N GLY A 145 2.92 25.23 -20.51
CA GLY A 145 2.19 24.55 -19.45
C GLY A 145 2.67 23.13 -19.19
N MET A 146 3.03 22.40 -20.25
CA MET A 146 3.61 21.05 -20.15
C MET A 146 4.97 21.06 -19.46
N GLU A 147 5.86 21.98 -19.85
CA GLU A 147 7.18 22.12 -19.21
C GLU A 147 7.06 22.57 -17.76
N LEU A 148 6.10 23.45 -17.44
CA LEU A 148 5.85 23.84 -16.05
C LEU A 148 5.36 22.67 -15.19
N TRP A 149 4.51 21.79 -15.73
CA TRP A 149 4.10 20.57 -15.03
C TRP A 149 5.27 19.61 -14.81
N LYS A 150 6.13 19.43 -15.82
CA LYS A 150 7.36 18.62 -15.69
C LYS A 150 8.29 19.20 -14.62
N ALA A 151 8.48 20.53 -14.61
CA ALA A 151 9.28 21.21 -13.58
C ALA A 151 8.70 20.95 -12.18
N LEU A 152 7.38 21.05 -12.02
CA LEU A 152 6.69 20.73 -10.77
C LEU A 152 6.94 19.28 -10.33
N CYS A 153 6.77 18.31 -11.23
CA CYS A 153 7.08 16.91 -10.93
C CYS A 153 8.56 16.69 -10.60
N SER A 154 9.47 17.41 -11.26
CA SER A 154 10.90 17.30 -10.98
C SER A 154 11.26 17.80 -9.58
N VAL A 155 10.63 18.90 -9.13
CA VAL A 155 10.88 19.50 -7.82
C VAL A 155 10.25 18.68 -6.71
N TYR A 156 8.95 18.36 -6.83
CA TYR A 156 8.17 17.84 -5.71
C TYR A 156 7.86 16.34 -5.74
N LEU A 157 8.03 15.66 -6.89
CA LEU A 157 7.64 14.26 -7.02
C LEU A 157 8.81 13.32 -7.21
N ARG A 158 9.70 13.58 -8.19
CA ARG A 158 10.71 12.60 -8.62
C ARG A 158 11.63 12.14 -7.49
N LYS A 159 12.39 13.06 -6.90
CA LYS A 159 13.36 12.71 -5.85
C LYS A 159 12.66 12.18 -4.59
N PRO A 160 11.58 12.81 -4.08
CA PRO A 160 10.89 12.27 -2.91
C PRO A 160 10.33 10.87 -3.15
N LEU A 161 9.76 10.57 -4.32
CA LEU A 161 9.21 9.24 -4.61
C LEU A 161 10.31 8.16 -4.69
N GLU A 162 11.48 8.49 -5.24
CA GLU A 162 12.65 7.60 -5.19
C GLU A 162 13.13 7.34 -3.75
N VAL A 163 13.05 8.35 -2.88
CA VAL A 163 13.37 8.22 -1.44
C VAL A 163 12.37 7.32 -0.73
N GLU A 164 11.07 7.48 -1.02
CA GLU A 164 10.02 6.63 -0.44
C GLU A 164 10.16 5.17 -0.89
N TYR A 165 10.47 4.92 -2.16
CA TYR A 165 10.75 3.55 -2.61
C TYR A 165 11.92 2.92 -1.83
N LYS A 166 13.00 3.66 -1.60
CA LYS A 166 14.13 3.21 -0.77
C LYS A 166 13.79 3.10 0.71
N ALA A 167 12.73 3.75 1.19
CA ALA A 167 12.30 3.64 2.58
C ALA A 167 11.79 2.23 2.90
N LEU A 168 11.29 1.47 1.91
CA LEU A 168 10.94 0.06 2.07
C LEU A 168 12.12 -0.78 2.56
N GLU A 169 13.34 -0.52 2.05
CA GLU A 169 14.56 -1.19 2.52
C GLU A 169 14.85 -0.90 3.99
N LYS A 170 14.61 0.34 4.45
CA LYS A 170 14.76 0.73 5.87
C LYS A 170 13.76 0.02 6.77
N LEU A 171 12.57 -0.29 6.25
CA LEU A 171 11.56 -1.11 6.92
C LEU A 171 11.86 -2.62 6.85
N LYS A 172 12.97 -3.00 6.20
CA LYS A 172 13.35 -4.39 5.92
C LYS A 172 12.30 -5.14 5.08
N ILE A 173 11.58 -4.40 4.22
CA ILE A 173 10.61 -4.97 3.30
C ILE A 173 11.33 -5.23 1.97
N THR A 174 11.29 -6.49 1.53
CA THR A 174 11.92 -6.94 0.30
C THR A 174 10.87 -7.14 -0.78
N TYR A 175 11.13 -6.66 -1.99
CA TYR A 175 10.27 -6.95 -3.12
C TYR A 175 10.33 -8.44 -3.50
N LEU A 176 9.18 -9.10 -3.53
CA LEU A 176 9.01 -10.50 -3.86
C LEU A 176 8.85 -10.68 -5.37
N SER A 177 9.78 -11.40 -5.99
CA SER A 177 9.89 -11.57 -7.43
C SER A 177 10.29 -12.98 -7.80
N MET A 178 9.50 -13.62 -8.66
CA MET A 178 9.83 -14.93 -9.26
C MET A 178 11.09 -14.87 -10.13
N TYR A 179 11.48 -13.67 -10.56
CA TYR A 179 12.66 -13.45 -11.41
C TYR A 179 13.93 -13.20 -10.60
N ASN A 180 13.84 -13.15 -9.27
CA ASN A 180 15.00 -13.06 -8.39
C ASN A 180 15.49 -14.48 -8.07
N ASP A 181 16.68 -14.84 -8.54
CA ASP A 181 17.28 -16.16 -8.31
C ASP A 181 17.40 -16.51 -6.82
N GLY A 182 17.65 -15.53 -5.95
CA GLY A 182 17.74 -15.72 -4.50
C GLY A 182 16.41 -16.02 -3.82
N GLN A 183 15.28 -15.85 -4.53
CA GLN A 183 13.93 -16.07 -3.99
C GLN A 183 13.23 -17.28 -4.61
N LYS A 184 13.87 -18.01 -5.54
CA LYS A 184 13.24 -19.17 -6.22
C LYS A 184 12.68 -20.21 -5.24
N ALA A 185 13.38 -20.47 -4.14
CA ALA A 185 12.95 -21.43 -3.12
C ALA A 185 11.70 -20.99 -2.32
N ILE A 186 11.30 -19.72 -2.43
CA ILE A 186 10.06 -19.21 -1.81
C ILE A 186 8.85 -19.58 -2.67
N PHE A 187 9.00 -19.82 -3.97
CA PHE A 187 7.90 -20.09 -4.89
C PHE A 187 7.74 -21.58 -5.18
N ASP A 188 6.54 -22.10 -4.93
CA ASP A 188 6.19 -23.49 -5.29
C ASP A 188 5.56 -23.58 -6.70
N LYS A 189 4.99 -22.47 -7.17
CA LYS A 189 4.36 -22.35 -8.49
C LYS A 189 4.45 -20.92 -9.03
N LYS A 190 4.14 -20.76 -10.32
CA LYS A 190 4.10 -19.45 -10.97
C LYS A 190 2.85 -18.68 -10.56
N ILE A 191 3.01 -17.38 -10.35
CA ILE A 191 1.91 -16.42 -10.24
C ILE A 191 1.33 -16.23 -11.65
N THR A 192 0.04 -16.53 -11.83
CA THR A 192 -0.65 -16.46 -13.13
C THR A 192 -1.95 -15.66 -13.02
N TRP A 193 -2.41 -15.08 -14.13
CA TRP A 193 -3.68 -14.35 -14.16
C TRP A 193 -4.88 -15.28 -13.97
N GLU A 194 -4.78 -16.51 -14.45
CA GLU A 194 -5.81 -17.54 -14.33
C GLU A 194 -6.15 -17.79 -12.86
N ASN A 195 -5.14 -17.94 -11.99
CA ASN A 195 -5.37 -18.11 -10.55
C ASN A 195 -5.97 -16.85 -9.90
N ALA A 196 -5.56 -15.66 -10.34
CA ALA A 196 -6.13 -14.42 -9.82
C ALA A 196 -7.60 -14.24 -10.24
N ILE A 197 -7.94 -14.62 -11.47
CA ILE A 197 -9.32 -14.65 -11.97
C ILE A 197 -10.14 -15.67 -11.18
N GLU A 198 -9.59 -16.87 -10.94
CA GLU A 198 -10.26 -17.91 -10.14
C GLU A 198 -10.62 -17.37 -8.75
N ILE A 199 -9.64 -16.82 -8.02
CA ILE A 199 -9.87 -16.19 -6.71
C ILE A 199 -10.92 -15.08 -6.82
N CYS A 200 -10.74 -14.12 -7.74
CA CYS A 200 -11.69 -13.02 -7.92
C CYS A 200 -13.12 -13.52 -8.20
N SER A 201 -13.27 -14.54 -9.04
CA SER A 201 -14.58 -15.08 -9.43
C SER A 201 -15.25 -15.92 -8.35
N ASP A 202 -14.47 -16.57 -7.50
CA ASP A 202 -14.98 -17.45 -6.44
C ASP A 202 -15.52 -16.66 -5.24
N ILE A 203 -14.84 -15.57 -4.89
CA ILE A 203 -15.16 -14.78 -3.67
C ILE A 203 -15.58 -13.33 -3.94
N GLY A 204 -15.54 -12.88 -5.20
CA GLY A 204 -15.93 -11.51 -5.59
C GLY A 204 -14.94 -10.42 -5.16
N ALA A 205 -13.71 -10.79 -4.77
CA ALA A 205 -12.69 -9.84 -4.32
C ALA A 205 -12.17 -8.96 -5.47
N GLY A 206 -11.68 -7.76 -5.14
CA GLY A 206 -10.99 -6.91 -6.10
C GLY A 206 -9.75 -7.58 -6.68
N PHE A 207 -9.36 -7.19 -7.91
CA PHE A 207 -8.17 -7.80 -8.54
C PHE A 207 -6.87 -7.50 -7.80
N SER A 208 -6.79 -6.40 -7.03
CA SER A 208 -5.59 -6.14 -6.24
C SER A 208 -5.44 -7.16 -5.12
N ASP A 209 -6.50 -7.37 -4.35
CA ASP A 209 -6.57 -8.37 -3.27
C ASP A 209 -6.36 -9.78 -3.83
N SER A 210 -7.02 -10.08 -4.94
CA SER A 210 -6.88 -11.38 -5.64
C SER A 210 -5.44 -11.63 -6.08
N MET A 211 -4.70 -10.59 -6.52
CA MET A 211 -3.28 -10.71 -6.88
C MET A 211 -2.37 -10.88 -5.66
N ILE A 212 -2.69 -10.26 -4.53
CA ILE A 212 -1.97 -10.48 -3.26
C ILE A 212 -2.17 -11.94 -2.80
N LEU A 213 -3.42 -12.41 -2.79
CA LEU A 213 -3.77 -13.77 -2.41
C LEU A 213 -3.16 -14.80 -3.37
N ASN A 214 -3.19 -14.53 -4.67
CA ASN A 214 -2.53 -15.37 -5.68
C ASN A 214 -1.02 -15.46 -5.43
N ALA A 215 -0.35 -14.33 -5.20
CA ALA A 215 1.07 -14.32 -4.86
C ALA A 215 1.33 -15.16 -3.59
N LEU A 216 0.51 -15.01 -2.55
CA LEU A 216 0.61 -15.80 -1.34
C LEU A 216 0.41 -17.30 -1.61
N GLN A 217 -0.61 -17.68 -2.38
CA GLN A 217 -0.88 -19.07 -2.77
C GLN A 217 0.27 -19.69 -3.57
N CYS A 218 1.03 -18.89 -4.30
CA CYS A 218 2.14 -19.38 -5.14
C CYS A 218 3.46 -19.55 -4.39
N THR A 219 3.51 -19.19 -3.12
CA THR A 219 4.72 -19.28 -2.29
C THR A 219 4.64 -20.40 -1.25
N THR A 220 5.73 -20.67 -0.55
CA THR A 220 5.77 -21.47 0.68
C THR A 220 5.30 -20.68 1.92
N LEU A 221 5.12 -19.36 1.79
CA LEU A 221 4.80 -18.47 2.91
C LEU A 221 3.41 -18.78 3.46
N PRO A 222 3.22 -18.89 4.79
CA PRO A 222 1.98 -19.40 5.35
C PRO A 222 0.84 -18.38 5.43
N PHE A 223 1.16 -17.07 5.51
CA PHE A 223 0.17 -16.03 5.73
C PHE A 223 0.58 -14.67 5.13
N ALA A 224 -0.42 -13.80 4.95
CA ALA A 224 -0.23 -12.37 4.71
C ALA A 224 -0.65 -11.54 5.94
N ILE A 225 -0.23 -10.28 5.99
CA ILE A 225 -0.67 -9.29 6.98
C ILE A 225 -1.44 -8.21 6.25
N SER A 226 -2.65 -7.89 6.73
CA SER A 226 -3.53 -6.88 6.13
C SER A 226 -4.26 -6.06 7.20
N LEU A 227 -4.64 -4.84 6.83
CA LEU A 227 -5.60 -4.00 7.57
C LEU A 227 -6.92 -3.83 6.79
N ASP A 228 -7.09 -4.54 5.66
CA ASP A 228 -8.29 -4.52 4.84
C ASP A 228 -9.24 -5.64 5.26
N SER A 229 -10.49 -5.29 5.56
CA SER A 229 -11.53 -6.27 5.79
C SER A 229 -11.83 -7.12 4.56
N ASP A 230 -11.58 -6.61 3.35
CA ASP A 230 -11.87 -7.34 2.11
C ASP A 230 -10.95 -8.56 1.95
N LEU A 231 -9.67 -8.47 2.36
CA LEU A 231 -8.80 -9.65 2.45
C LEU A 231 -9.27 -10.65 3.51
N ALA A 232 -9.84 -10.16 4.62
CA ALA A 232 -10.40 -11.01 5.67
C ALA A 232 -11.61 -11.80 5.16
N TYR A 233 -12.57 -11.12 4.54
CA TYR A 233 -13.75 -11.73 3.94
C TYR A 233 -13.37 -12.72 2.85
N SER A 234 -12.34 -12.40 2.06
CA SER A 234 -11.80 -13.28 1.04
C SER A 234 -11.38 -14.64 1.59
N VAL A 235 -10.56 -14.66 2.65
CA VAL A 235 -10.08 -15.91 3.24
C VAL A 235 -11.16 -16.65 4.04
N MET A 236 -12.10 -15.92 4.65
CA MET A 236 -13.26 -16.53 5.31
C MET A 236 -14.20 -17.23 4.32
N ALA A 237 -14.38 -16.66 3.13
CA ALA A 237 -15.23 -17.22 2.08
C ALA A 237 -14.59 -18.44 1.41
N ASN A 238 -13.25 -18.50 1.31
CA ASN A 238 -12.55 -19.61 0.69
C ASN A 238 -11.47 -20.21 1.62
N SER A 239 -11.82 -21.34 2.24
CA SER A 239 -10.93 -22.10 3.14
C SER A 239 -9.69 -22.71 2.48
N ALA A 240 -9.63 -22.77 1.15
CA ALA A 240 -8.46 -23.22 0.39
C ALA A 240 -7.37 -22.15 0.31
N LEU A 241 -7.71 -20.86 0.53
CA LEU A 241 -6.74 -19.77 0.64
C LEU A 241 -5.81 -19.99 1.85
N LYS A 242 -4.86 -19.07 2.05
CA LYS A 242 -3.90 -19.06 3.15
C LYS A 242 -4.34 -18.02 4.16
N ASP A 243 -3.79 -18.07 5.36
CA ASP A 243 -4.26 -17.24 6.46
C ASP A 243 -3.90 -15.77 6.26
N VAL A 244 -4.68 -14.89 6.90
CA VAL A 244 -4.41 -13.45 6.98
C VAL A 244 -4.37 -13.03 8.45
N LEU A 245 -3.32 -12.29 8.82
CA LEU A 245 -3.16 -11.68 10.13
C LEU A 245 -3.66 -10.25 10.13
N MET A 246 -4.44 -9.87 11.14
CA MET A 246 -4.97 -8.51 11.28
C MET A 246 -5.05 -8.06 12.75
N PRO A 247 -5.12 -6.74 13.01
CA PRO A 247 -5.45 -6.22 14.33
C PRO A 247 -6.77 -6.76 14.85
N ASP A 248 -6.79 -7.06 16.15
CA ASP A 248 -7.93 -7.56 16.89
C ASP A 248 -9.20 -6.73 16.66
N GLU A 249 -9.06 -5.40 16.65
CA GLU A 249 -10.15 -4.44 16.57
C GLU A 249 -10.83 -4.42 15.20
N LEU A 250 -10.13 -4.84 14.14
CA LEU A 250 -10.72 -4.98 12.82
C LEU A 250 -11.56 -6.26 12.73
N ILE A 251 -11.08 -7.35 13.35
CA ILE A 251 -11.76 -8.64 13.34
C ILE A 251 -13.04 -8.62 14.18
N GLN A 252 -13.06 -7.89 15.29
CA GLN A 252 -14.28 -7.72 16.11
C GLN A 252 -15.43 -7.02 15.38
N ARG A 253 -15.16 -6.40 14.23
CA ARG A 253 -16.15 -5.68 13.42
C ARG A 253 -16.59 -6.45 12.17
N LEU A 254 -15.96 -7.60 11.90
CA LEU A 254 -16.35 -8.52 10.83
C LEU A 254 -17.54 -9.37 11.29
#